data_AF-A0A7V3QZI6-F1
#
_entry.id   AF-A0A7V3QZI6-F1
#
_cell.length_a   1.000
_cell.length_b   1.000
_cell.length_c   1.000
_cell.angle_alpha   90.00
_cell.angle_beta   90.00
_cell.angle_gamma   90.00
#
_symmetry.space_group_name_H-M   'P 1'
#
loop_
_entity.id
_entity.type
_entity.pdbx_description
1 polymer ?
#
loop_
_entity_poly.entity_id
_entity_poly.type
_entity_poly.pdbx_seq_one_letter_code
_entity_poly.pdbx_strand_id
1 'polypeptide(L)'
;MRRLSAILMVFGLLLALSCGKKESKEVSSQMETAQKIAKLEQEVDKKQEQMNQLLQKYVQEGGKDVGTVMGQSLTPEQKALLEQKLQKEEGIGYKDLITDILGKQKEVEDLRVQIQDLEKKLPSAVVVKPGERHYDIAMNFLTKEKGLDPATAKKLVERVNLMDELVPGFKVWNFYDNGVYGTFVTQGDASISPYHVIQRAKQQLVSAKNEAISQRDRLAKDKATLTEQVADLEKKRDQLNQDVAMLQAEREDLLKKMNDLQNLSEDLKARLNSIFYKVGDRQTMVKEGLVQDPWYGQPRLAKFDEANFPDHLDLRNGDTITFTAQQAGVKEIKKIKIAPGATFKINVDYTYTISPDGLAGEVKILNKDKFKAERTMVILIN
;
A
#
# COMPACT_ATOMS: atom_id res chain seq x y z
N MET A 1 26.46 -32.94 -0.34
CA MET A 1 27.08 -31.99 0.60
C MET A 1 26.24 -31.94 1.88
N ARG A 2 26.77 -32.49 2.98
CA ARG A 2 26.10 -32.62 4.28
C ARG A 2 26.11 -31.27 5.00
N ARG A 3 24.95 -30.78 5.45
CA ARG A 3 24.86 -29.64 6.39
C ARG A 3 24.68 -30.19 7.81
N LEU A 4 25.75 -30.06 8.62
CA LEU A 4 25.71 -30.25 10.07
C LEU A 4 24.86 -29.13 10.69
N SER A 5 23.87 -29.48 11.49
CA SER A 5 23.21 -28.58 12.43
C SER A 5 23.91 -28.71 13.78
N ALA A 6 24.65 -27.68 14.19
CA ALA A 6 25.30 -27.62 15.49
C ALA A 6 24.30 -27.17 16.56
N ILE A 7 24.09 -28.02 17.56
CA ILE A 7 23.34 -27.74 18.78
C ILE A 7 24.20 -26.80 19.64
N LEU A 8 23.75 -25.55 19.83
CA LEU A 8 24.42 -24.60 20.70
C LEU A 8 24.08 -24.93 22.16
N MET A 9 24.93 -25.72 22.79
CA MET A 9 24.92 -25.96 24.22
C MET A 9 25.61 -24.75 24.89
N VAL A 10 24.84 -23.82 25.43
CA VAL A 10 25.39 -22.66 26.15
C VAL A 10 25.84 -23.14 27.54
N PHE A 11 27.06 -23.66 27.60
CA PHE A 11 27.84 -23.70 28.82
C PHE A 11 28.39 -22.30 29.06
N GLY A 12 27.93 -21.66 30.14
CA GLY A 12 28.41 -20.35 30.55
C GLY A 12 29.90 -20.40 30.90
N LEU A 13 30.71 -19.83 30.02
CA LEU A 13 32.14 -19.64 30.19
C LEU A 13 32.36 -18.52 31.23
N LEU A 14 33.06 -18.85 32.32
CA LEU A 14 33.55 -17.91 33.33
C LEU A 14 34.54 -16.93 32.68
N LEU A 15 34.15 -15.67 32.51
CA LEU A 15 35.08 -14.58 32.25
C LEU A 15 35.65 -14.08 33.57
N ALA A 16 36.95 -14.31 33.75
CA ALA A 16 37.77 -13.78 34.81
C ALA A 16 38.11 -12.31 34.50
N LEU A 17 37.55 -11.40 35.30
CA LEU A 17 38.09 -10.06 35.52
C LEU A 17 38.33 -9.87 37.02
N SER A 18 39.56 -9.49 37.32
CA SER A 18 40.15 -9.28 38.64
C SER A 18 39.55 -8.06 39.33
N CYS A 19 38.67 -8.32 40.30
CA CYS A 19 38.40 -7.51 41.49
C CYS A 19 37.80 -8.49 42.51
N GLY A 20 38.43 -8.63 43.68
CA GLY A 20 38.24 -9.73 44.63
C GLY A 20 36.78 -10.19 44.79
N LYS A 21 36.42 -11.29 44.13
CA LYS A 21 35.17 -11.99 44.38
C LYS A 21 35.27 -12.58 45.79
N LYS A 22 34.56 -11.97 46.74
CA LYS A 22 34.12 -12.71 47.93
C LYS A 22 33.19 -13.80 47.43
N GLU A 23 33.71 -14.99 47.18
CA GLU A 23 32.90 -16.20 47.00
C GLU A 23 32.69 -16.80 48.39
N SER A 24 31.44 -16.85 48.85
CA SER A 24 31.09 -17.55 50.08
C SER A 24 30.92 -19.03 49.75
N LYS A 25 31.78 -19.87 50.36
CA LYS A 25 31.68 -21.33 50.27
C LYS A 25 30.36 -21.84 50.84
N GLU A 26 29.83 -21.17 51.85
CA GLU A 26 28.55 -21.52 52.47
C GLU A 26 27.39 -21.29 51.51
N VAL A 27 27.28 -20.07 50.94
CA VAL A 27 26.22 -19.75 49.96
C VAL A 27 26.29 -20.70 48.76
N SER A 28 27.49 -20.99 48.25
CA SER A 28 27.66 -21.95 47.15
C SER A 28 27.17 -23.35 47.52
N SER A 29 27.55 -23.87 48.69
CA SER A 29 27.14 -25.21 49.14
C SER A 29 25.64 -25.32 49.39
N GLN A 30 25.03 -24.28 49.96
CA GLN A 30 23.57 -24.20 50.14
C GLN A 30 22.84 -24.14 48.80
N MET A 31 23.36 -23.35 47.84
CA MET A 31 22.81 -23.30 46.48
C MET A 31 22.90 -24.65 45.76
N GLU A 32 24.03 -25.35 45.86
CA GLU A 32 24.17 -26.71 45.30
C GLU A 32 23.18 -27.68 45.92
N THR A 33 22.89 -27.53 47.21
CA THR A 33 21.92 -28.39 47.92
C THR A 33 20.50 -28.09 47.46
N ALA A 34 20.13 -26.82 47.31
CA ALA A 34 18.84 -26.42 46.73
C ALA A 34 18.68 -26.89 45.28
N GLN A 35 19.76 -26.85 44.48
CA GLN A 35 19.76 -27.41 43.12
C GLN A 35 19.57 -28.93 43.10
N LYS A 36 20.16 -29.65 44.06
CA LYS A 36 19.93 -31.10 44.21
C LYS A 36 18.48 -31.38 44.56
N ILE A 37 17.87 -30.60 45.46
CA ILE A 37 16.44 -30.69 45.76
C ILE A 37 15.60 -30.53 44.49
N ALA A 38 15.81 -29.47 43.71
CA ALA A 38 15.05 -29.27 42.48
C ALA A 38 15.24 -30.40 41.44
N LYS A 39 16.42 -31.01 41.37
CA LYS A 39 16.65 -32.19 40.51
C LYS A 39 15.86 -33.40 40.99
N LEU A 40 15.84 -33.66 42.29
CA LEU A 40 15.06 -34.75 42.87
C LEU A 40 13.55 -34.50 42.71
N GLU A 41 13.08 -33.26 42.90
CA GLU A 41 11.69 -32.88 42.63
C GLU A 41 11.31 -33.12 41.15
N GLN A 42 12.22 -32.78 40.22
CA GLN A 42 12.01 -33.07 38.79
C GLN A 42 11.97 -34.58 38.50
N GLU A 43 12.75 -35.39 39.22
CA GLU A 43 12.68 -36.85 39.11
C GLU A 43 11.37 -37.39 39.69
N VAL A 44 10.90 -36.84 40.82
CA VAL A 44 9.58 -37.12 41.39
C VAL A 44 8.48 -36.83 40.35
N ASP A 45 8.45 -35.64 39.76
CA ASP A 45 7.49 -35.27 38.70
C ASP A 45 7.49 -36.30 37.56
N LYS A 46 8.67 -36.69 37.08
CA LYS A 46 8.82 -37.69 36.00
C LYS A 46 8.29 -39.06 36.39
N LYS A 47 8.59 -39.53 37.61
CA LYS A 47 8.12 -40.84 38.10
C LYS A 47 6.61 -40.84 38.31
N GLN A 48 6.04 -39.74 38.78
CA GLN A 48 4.60 -39.58 38.94
C GLN A 48 3.88 -39.61 37.59
N GLU A 49 4.41 -38.94 36.56
CA GLU A 49 3.87 -39.00 35.21
C GLU A 49 3.89 -40.43 34.65
N GLN A 50 5.01 -41.15 34.83
CA GLN A 50 5.11 -42.57 34.45
C GLN A 50 4.10 -43.45 35.20
N MET A 51 3.94 -43.22 36.50
CA MET A 51 2.96 -43.93 37.32
C MET A 51 1.52 -43.66 36.85
N ASN A 52 1.19 -42.41 36.53
CA ASN A 52 -0.11 -42.03 35.99
C ASN A 52 -0.39 -42.71 34.64
N GLN A 53 0.61 -42.83 33.78
CA GLN A 53 0.49 -43.57 32.52
C GLN A 53 0.27 -45.07 32.74
N LEU A 54 0.95 -45.67 33.72
CA LEU A 54 0.72 -47.07 34.09
C LEU A 54 -0.67 -47.29 34.68
N LEU A 55 -1.15 -46.37 35.52
CA LEU A 55 -2.51 -46.39 36.06
C LEU A 55 -3.57 -46.27 34.95
N GLN A 56 -3.35 -45.41 33.95
CA GLN A 56 -4.22 -45.32 32.79
C GLN A 56 -4.25 -46.63 31.99
N LYS A 57 -3.09 -47.27 31.77
CA LYS A 57 -3.03 -48.59 31.12
C LYS A 57 -3.78 -49.65 31.92
N TYR A 58 -3.56 -49.70 33.25
CA TYR A 58 -4.28 -50.61 34.13
C TYR A 58 -5.80 -50.45 34.00
N VAL A 59 -6.32 -49.22 34.00
CA VAL A 59 -7.75 -48.95 33.79
C VAL A 59 -8.22 -49.35 32.40
N GLN A 60 -7.44 -49.03 31.35
CA GLN A 60 -7.77 -49.36 29.96
C GLN A 60 -7.86 -50.87 29.70
N GLU A 61 -6.95 -51.63 30.30
CA GLU A 61 -6.93 -53.08 30.13
C GLU A 61 -8.03 -53.79 30.95
N GLY A 62 -8.87 -53.05 31.70
CA GLY A 62 -10.05 -53.57 32.39
C GLY A 62 -9.93 -53.58 33.92
N GLY A 63 -8.86 -53.02 34.48
CA GLY A 63 -8.68 -52.83 35.91
C GLY A 63 -9.75 -51.90 36.50
N LYS A 64 -10.68 -52.47 37.28
CA LYS A 64 -11.73 -51.71 37.98
C LYS A 64 -11.29 -51.28 39.38
N ASP A 65 -11.95 -50.25 39.92
CA ASP A 65 -11.98 -49.84 41.33
C ASP A 65 -10.80 -49.02 41.90
N VAL A 66 -9.80 -48.58 41.12
CA VAL A 66 -8.70 -47.75 41.67
C VAL A 66 -9.11 -46.26 41.86
N GLY A 67 -10.34 -45.90 41.47
CA GLY A 67 -10.82 -44.52 41.51
C GLY A 67 -10.06 -43.60 40.55
N THR A 68 -10.53 -42.36 40.37
CA THR A 68 -9.76 -41.35 39.64
C THR A 68 -8.57 -40.94 40.51
N VAL A 69 -7.34 -41.13 40.03
CA VAL A 69 -6.15 -40.58 40.69
C VAL A 69 -6.19 -39.06 40.51
N MET A 70 -6.85 -38.37 41.43
CA MET A 70 -6.87 -36.92 41.52
C MET A 70 -5.73 -36.47 42.44
N GLY A 71 -4.50 -36.48 41.94
CA GLY A 71 -3.34 -36.03 42.71
C GLY A 71 -2.00 -36.47 42.15
N GLN A 72 -0.93 -35.98 42.78
CA GLN A 72 0.47 -36.29 42.44
C GLN A 72 0.97 -37.64 42.99
N SER A 73 0.20 -38.33 43.84
CA SER A 73 0.58 -39.65 44.39
C SER A 73 -0.62 -40.53 44.65
N LEU A 74 -0.41 -41.84 44.75
CA LEU A 74 -1.45 -42.76 45.22
C LEU A 74 -1.86 -42.37 46.64
N THR A 75 -3.17 -42.37 46.90
CA THR A 75 -3.68 -42.29 48.27
C THR A 75 -3.34 -43.57 49.04
N PRO A 76 -3.22 -43.53 50.38
CA PRO A 76 -3.01 -44.73 51.18
C PRO A 76 -4.03 -45.85 50.89
N GLU A 77 -5.29 -45.45 50.64
CA GLU A 77 -6.38 -46.36 50.31
C GLU A 77 -6.18 -47.01 48.93
N GLN A 78 -5.75 -46.24 47.93
CA GLN A 78 -5.42 -46.76 46.60
C GLN A 78 -4.22 -47.70 46.63
N LYS A 79 -3.19 -47.38 47.40
CA LYS A 79 -2.02 -48.24 47.61
C LYS A 79 -2.43 -49.58 48.22
N ALA A 80 -3.18 -49.56 49.32
CA ALA A 80 -3.66 -50.75 50.00
C ALA A 80 -4.56 -51.62 49.10
N LEU A 81 -5.41 -50.99 48.28
CA LEU A 81 -6.25 -51.70 47.31
C LEU A 81 -5.42 -52.40 46.24
N LEU A 82 -4.41 -51.73 45.68
CA LEU A 82 -3.50 -52.32 44.68
C LEU A 82 -2.68 -53.46 45.29
N GLU A 83 -2.17 -53.31 46.51
CA GLU A 83 -1.47 -54.36 47.26
C GLU A 83 -2.37 -55.58 47.51
N GLN A 84 -3.64 -55.35 47.89
CA GLN A 84 -4.61 -56.43 48.08
C GLN A 84 -4.94 -57.15 46.76
N LYS A 85 -5.09 -56.42 45.66
CA LYS A 85 -5.34 -57.01 44.33
C LYS A 85 -4.14 -57.83 43.87
N LEU A 86 -2.92 -57.36 44.11
CA LEU A 86 -1.69 -58.10 43.82
C LEU A 86 -1.62 -59.45 44.55
N GLN A 87 -2.16 -59.53 45.78
CA GLN A 87 -2.19 -60.77 46.57
C GLN A 87 -3.31 -61.74 46.17
N LYS A 88 -4.42 -61.23 45.62
CA LYS A 88 -5.60 -62.02 45.26
C LYS A 88 -5.67 -62.42 43.78
N GLU A 89 -4.85 -61.83 42.92
CA GLU A 89 -4.80 -62.15 41.49
C GLU A 89 -4.13 -63.51 41.24
N GLU A 90 -4.94 -64.53 40.97
CA GLU A 90 -4.52 -65.81 40.37
C GLU A 90 -4.72 -65.74 38.84
N GLY A 91 -3.83 -65.04 38.12
CA GLY A 91 -3.86 -64.94 36.66
C GLY A 91 -2.81 -64.00 36.03
N ILE A 92 -2.62 -64.12 34.71
CA ILE A 92 -1.55 -63.46 33.91
C ILE A 92 -1.87 -61.99 33.54
N GLY A 93 -3.01 -61.43 33.95
CA GLY A 93 -3.55 -60.18 33.37
C GLY A 93 -2.84 -58.88 33.76
N TYR A 94 -2.69 -58.60 35.07
CA TYR A 94 -2.35 -57.24 35.54
C TYR A 94 -1.28 -57.18 36.64
N LYS A 95 -0.77 -58.34 37.06
CA LYS A 95 0.21 -58.46 38.16
C LYS A 95 1.46 -57.60 37.92
N ASP A 96 1.96 -57.59 36.69
CA ASP A 96 3.15 -56.81 36.31
C ASP A 96 2.85 -55.31 36.35
N LEU A 97 1.69 -54.87 35.84
CA LEU A 97 1.28 -53.46 35.88
C LEU A 97 1.10 -52.95 37.32
N ILE A 98 0.45 -53.74 38.18
CA ILE A 98 0.27 -53.38 39.60
C ILE A 98 1.64 -53.32 40.30
N THR A 99 2.54 -54.27 40.02
CA THR A 99 3.90 -54.29 40.56
C THR A 99 4.69 -53.05 40.13
N ASP A 100 4.61 -52.68 38.86
CA ASP A 100 5.28 -51.49 38.32
C ASP A 100 4.73 -50.19 38.93
N ILE A 101 3.41 -50.08 39.10
CA ILE A 101 2.76 -48.92 39.74
C ILE A 101 3.24 -48.77 41.19
N LEU A 102 3.18 -49.84 41.98
CA LEU A 102 3.61 -49.84 43.38
C LEU A 102 5.13 -49.58 43.50
N GLY A 103 5.92 -50.13 42.58
CA GLY A 103 7.36 -49.87 42.49
C GLY A 103 7.67 -48.39 42.23
N LYS A 104 6.95 -47.76 41.30
CA LYS A 104 7.09 -46.32 41.01
C LYS A 104 6.64 -45.45 42.17
N GLN A 105 5.57 -45.81 42.87
CA GLN A 105 5.15 -45.12 44.08
C GLN A 105 6.23 -45.18 45.17
N LYS A 106 6.87 -46.34 45.37
CA LYS A 106 7.99 -46.49 46.30
C LYS A 106 9.20 -45.63 45.91
N GLU A 107 9.57 -45.61 44.62
CA GLU A 107 10.62 -44.70 44.11
C GLU A 107 10.30 -43.24 44.44
N VAL A 108 9.04 -42.81 44.28
CA VAL A 108 8.60 -41.44 44.63
C VAL A 108 8.69 -41.19 46.15
N GLU A 109 8.28 -42.14 46.98
CA GLU A 109 8.40 -42.05 48.45
C GLU A 109 9.87 -41.90 48.88
N ASP A 110 10.76 -42.72 48.34
CA ASP A 110 12.20 -42.69 48.64
C ASP A 110 12.85 -41.36 48.22
N LEU A 111 12.48 -40.83 47.05
CA LEU A 111 12.96 -39.52 46.58
C LEU A 111 12.44 -38.38 47.47
N ARG A 112 11.18 -38.43 47.92
CA ARG A 112 10.61 -37.44 48.85
C ARG A 112 11.33 -37.43 50.20
N VAL A 113 11.70 -38.59 50.72
CA VAL A 113 12.53 -38.68 51.94
C VAL A 113 13.89 -38.01 51.74
N GLN A 114 14.55 -38.27 50.61
CA GLN A 114 15.83 -37.61 50.28
C GLN A 114 15.68 -36.08 50.15
N ILE A 115 14.60 -35.60 49.54
CA ILE A 115 14.29 -34.17 49.46
C ILE A 115 14.17 -33.60 50.88
N GLN A 116 13.37 -34.21 51.75
CA GLN A 116 13.18 -33.75 53.13
C GLN A 116 14.50 -33.72 53.92
N ASP A 117 15.37 -34.71 53.73
CA ASP A 117 16.67 -34.77 54.39
C ASP A 117 17.67 -33.71 53.89
N LEU A 118 17.56 -33.29 52.63
CA LEU A 118 18.30 -32.14 52.10
C LEU A 118 17.71 -30.81 52.57
N GLU A 119 16.38 -30.69 52.63
CA GLU A 119 15.70 -29.48 53.14
C GLU A 119 16.08 -29.19 54.60
N LYS A 120 16.21 -30.22 55.45
CA LYS A 120 16.67 -30.07 56.84
C LYS A 120 18.08 -29.47 56.96
N LYS A 121 18.90 -29.51 55.91
CA LYS A 121 20.26 -28.95 55.88
C LYS A 121 20.30 -27.50 55.41
N LEU A 122 19.18 -26.97 54.93
CA LEU A 122 19.06 -25.60 54.44
C LEU A 122 18.40 -24.68 55.48
N PRO A 123 18.67 -23.37 55.45
CA PRO A 123 17.86 -22.39 56.18
C PRO A 123 16.41 -22.43 55.70
N SER A 124 15.47 -21.98 56.55
CA SER A 124 14.05 -22.01 56.23
C SER A 124 13.73 -21.29 54.91
N ALA A 125 13.01 -21.98 54.03
CA ALA A 125 12.49 -21.38 52.80
C ALA A 125 11.27 -20.50 53.06
N VAL A 126 11.06 -19.53 52.18
CA VAL A 126 9.82 -18.76 52.11
C VAL A 126 8.88 -19.46 51.14
N VAL A 127 7.69 -19.86 51.61
CA VAL A 127 6.63 -20.41 50.75
C VAL A 127 5.90 -19.27 50.08
N VAL A 128 5.90 -19.27 48.74
CA VAL A 128 5.30 -18.24 47.90
C VAL A 128 3.78 -18.22 48.08
N LYS A 129 3.26 -17.01 48.31
CA LYS A 129 1.83 -16.70 48.34
C LYS A 129 1.38 -16.02 47.04
N PRO A 130 0.06 -16.01 46.75
CA PRO A 130 -0.48 -15.31 45.59
C PRO A 130 -0.03 -13.85 45.52
N GLY A 131 0.57 -13.47 44.38
CA GLY A 131 1.01 -12.10 44.10
C GLY A 131 2.40 -11.74 44.62
N GLU A 132 3.08 -12.62 45.37
CA GLU A 132 4.45 -12.37 45.81
C GLU A 132 5.44 -12.45 44.64
N ARG A 133 6.40 -11.55 44.63
CA ARG A 133 7.48 -11.52 43.64
C ARG A 133 8.79 -11.94 44.29
N HIS A 134 9.64 -12.59 43.49
CA HIS A 134 10.94 -13.05 43.97
C HIS A 134 11.79 -11.89 44.51
N TYR A 135 11.76 -10.74 43.81
CA TYR A 135 12.45 -9.53 44.25
C TYR A 135 12.02 -9.08 45.65
N ASP A 136 10.71 -9.08 45.93
CA ASP A 136 10.18 -8.61 47.21
C ASP A 136 10.53 -9.56 48.35
N ILE A 137 10.49 -10.87 48.09
CA ILE A 137 10.93 -11.91 49.04
C ILE A 137 12.42 -11.72 49.36
N ALA A 138 13.26 -11.56 48.34
CA ALA A 138 14.69 -11.34 48.46
C ALA A 138 15.04 -10.08 49.26
N MET A 139 14.38 -8.96 48.94
CA MET A 139 14.56 -7.69 49.64
C MET A 139 14.11 -7.77 51.10
N ASN A 140 12.97 -8.42 51.37
CA ASN A 140 12.49 -8.61 52.74
C ASN A 140 13.48 -9.45 53.56
N PHE A 141 14.01 -10.54 53.02
CA PHE A 141 15.02 -11.37 53.68
C PHE A 141 16.27 -10.56 54.05
N LEU A 142 16.85 -9.85 53.08
CA LEU A 142 18.09 -9.09 53.32
C LEU A 142 17.89 -7.91 54.29
N THR A 143 16.77 -7.20 54.20
CA THR A 143 16.53 -6.00 55.02
C THR A 143 15.97 -6.32 56.40
N LYS A 144 14.99 -7.23 56.51
CA LYS A 144 14.30 -7.52 57.77
C LYS A 144 14.98 -8.62 58.58
N GLU A 145 15.49 -9.67 57.92
CA GLU A 145 16.11 -10.79 58.63
C GLU A 145 17.63 -10.61 58.78
N LYS A 146 18.30 -10.05 57.77
CA LYS A 146 19.76 -9.80 57.81
C LYS A 146 20.15 -8.38 58.19
N GLY A 147 19.18 -7.46 58.33
CA GLY A 147 19.42 -6.10 58.82
C GLY A 147 20.24 -5.21 57.87
N LEU A 148 20.32 -5.55 56.58
CA LEU A 148 21.05 -4.75 55.59
C LEU A 148 20.29 -3.45 55.27
N ASP A 149 21.04 -2.39 54.96
CA ASP A 149 20.42 -1.18 54.42
C ASP A 149 19.76 -1.47 53.05
N PRO A 150 18.64 -0.81 52.72
CA PRO A 150 17.90 -1.09 51.49
C PRO A 150 18.72 -0.90 50.21
N ALA A 151 19.69 0.02 50.18
CA ALA A 151 20.48 0.29 49.00
C ALA A 151 21.51 -0.83 48.74
N THR A 152 22.14 -1.36 49.79
CA THR A 152 23.02 -2.52 49.70
C THR A 152 22.25 -3.79 49.38
N ALA A 153 21.10 -4.02 50.03
CA ALA A 153 20.24 -5.16 49.73
C ALA A 153 19.84 -5.17 48.24
N LYS A 154 19.38 -4.03 47.71
CA LYS A 154 19.03 -3.90 46.29
C LYS A 154 20.19 -4.27 45.36
N LYS A 155 21.41 -3.78 45.64
CA LYS A 155 22.61 -4.11 44.84
C LYS A 155 22.93 -5.60 44.84
N LEU A 156 22.64 -6.30 45.94
CA LEU A 156 22.85 -7.75 46.04
C LEU A 156 21.78 -8.52 45.26
N VAL A 157 20.52 -8.12 45.38
CA VAL A 157 19.39 -8.74 44.67
C VAL A 157 19.51 -8.59 43.15
N GLU A 158 19.95 -7.43 42.66
CA GLU A 158 20.12 -7.18 41.21
C GLU A 158 21.27 -7.98 40.56
N ARG A 159 22.14 -8.60 41.36
CA ARG A 159 23.29 -9.39 40.86
C ARG A 159 22.98 -10.88 40.71
N VAL A 160 21.83 -11.33 41.22
CA VAL A 160 21.43 -12.74 41.16
C VAL A 160 20.32 -12.93 40.13
N ASN A 161 20.21 -14.15 39.60
CA ASN A 161 19.13 -14.50 38.69
C ASN A 161 17.84 -14.71 39.49
N LEU A 162 16.91 -13.76 39.38
CA LEU A 162 15.57 -13.90 39.94
C LEU A 162 14.67 -14.61 38.94
N MET A 163 13.72 -15.36 39.49
CA MET A 163 12.65 -15.97 38.70
C MET A 163 11.53 -14.94 38.51
N ASP A 164 11.13 -14.70 37.26
CA ASP A 164 10.12 -13.69 36.90
C ASP A 164 8.72 -14.05 37.40
N GLU A 165 8.32 -15.30 37.22
CA GLU A 165 6.99 -15.80 37.57
C GLU A 165 7.11 -16.81 38.73
N LEU A 166 6.53 -16.45 39.88
CA LEU A 166 6.42 -17.36 41.02
C LEU A 166 4.99 -17.89 41.13
N VAL A 167 4.87 -19.20 41.30
CA VAL A 167 3.58 -19.88 41.53
C VAL A 167 3.39 -20.11 43.02
N PRO A 168 2.18 -19.90 43.58
CA PRO A 168 1.89 -20.21 44.97
C PRO A 168 2.27 -21.65 45.33
N GLY A 169 2.93 -21.84 46.47
CA GLY A 169 3.46 -23.13 46.91
C GLY A 169 4.93 -23.37 46.58
N PHE A 170 5.53 -22.59 45.68
CA PHE A 170 6.98 -22.60 45.50
C PHE A 170 7.72 -22.26 46.79
N LYS A 171 8.92 -22.82 46.95
CA LYS A 171 9.83 -22.51 48.05
C LYS A 171 10.98 -21.66 47.51
N VAL A 172 11.12 -20.44 48.03
CA VAL A 172 12.26 -19.55 47.74
C VAL A 172 13.27 -19.67 48.87
N TRP A 173 14.45 -20.18 48.52
CA TRP A 173 15.58 -20.33 49.43
C TRP A 173 16.48 -19.11 49.31
N ASN A 174 16.67 -18.39 50.41
CA ASN A 174 17.55 -17.23 50.46
C ASN A 174 18.79 -17.54 51.29
N PHE A 175 19.95 -17.21 50.73
CA PHE A 175 21.25 -17.47 51.34
C PHE A 175 22.02 -16.16 51.42
N TYR A 176 22.58 -15.86 52.60
CA TYR A 176 23.41 -14.68 52.76
C TYR A 176 24.55 -14.96 53.73
N ASP A 177 25.77 -14.73 53.26
CA ASP A 177 26.98 -14.82 54.07
C ASP A 177 28.00 -13.78 53.59
N ASN A 178 28.55 -13.01 54.53
CA ASN A 178 29.69 -12.10 54.32
C ASN A 178 29.60 -11.16 53.09
N GLY A 179 28.40 -10.66 52.77
CA GLY A 179 28.15 -9.77 51.64
C GLY A 179 27.89 -10.49 50.31
N VAL A 180 27.74 -11.81 50.35
CA VAL A 180 27.35 -12.65 49.21
C VAL A 180 25.90 -13.07 49.42
N TYR A 181 25.07 -12.81 48.43
CA TYR A 181 23.67 -13.22 48.42
C TYR A 181 23.44 -14.22 47.29
N GLY A 182 22.67 -15.26 47.59
CA GLY A 182 22.22 -16.26 46.62
C GLY A 182 20.76 -16.58 46.87
N THR A 183 20.04 -16.93 45.80
CA THR A 183 18.66 -17.39 45.90
C THR A 183 18.40 -18.52 44.94
N PHE A 184 17.48 -19.40 45.31
CA PHE A 184 17.07 -20.52 44.49
C PHE A 184 15.59 -20.85 44.72
N VAL A 185 14.88 -21.29 43.68
CA VAL A 185 13.46 -21.64 43.78
C VAL A 185 13.29 -23.14 43.54
N THR A 186 12.64 -23.82 44.47
CA THR A 186 12.22 -25.22 44.34
C THR A 186 10.70 -25.31 44.28
N GLN A 187 10.18 -26.45 43.83
CA GLN A 187 8.75 -26.66 43.60
C GLN A 187 7.94 -26.60 44.89
N GLY A 188 8.45 -27.12 46.01
CA GLY A 188 7.71 -27.12 47.26
C GLY A 188 6.36 -27.85 47.10
N ASP A 189 5.27 -27.17 47.46
CA ASP A 189 3.91 -27.73 47.41
C ASP A 189 3.17 -27.36 46.12
N ALA A 190 3.83 -26.69 45.17
CA ALA A 190 3.22 -26.28 43.91
C ALA A 190 2.96 -27.47 42.98
N SER A 191 1.86 -27.40 42.21
CA SER A 191 1.46 -28.45 41.28
C SER A 191 2.31 -28.54 40.00
N ILE A 192 3.18 -27.56 39.76
CA ILE A 192 4.03 -27.42 38.57
C ILE A 192 5.43 -27.05 39.02
N SER A 193 6.49 -27.62 38.46
CA SER A 193 7.86 -27.25 38.83
C SER A 193 8.33 -25.92 38.22
N PRO A 194 9.28 -25.20 38.85
CA PRO A 194 9.83 -23.94 38.32
C PRO A 194 10.39 -24.08 36.89
N TYR A 195 10.99 -25.22 36.57
CA TYR A 195 11.50 -25.52 35.23
C TYR A 195 10.39 -25.48 34.17
N HIS A 196 9.21 -26.06 34.45
CA HIS A 196 8.09 -26.06 33.52
C HIS A 196 7.53 -24.66 33.29
N VAL A 197 7.46 -23.82 34.33
CA VAL A 197 7.06 -22.42 34.22
C VAL A 197 8.01 -21.67 33.27
N ILE A 198 9.32 -21.79 33.48
CA ILE A 198 10.34 -21.16 32.63
C ILE A 198 10.24 -21.66 31.18
N GLN A 199 10.06 -22.96 30.96
CA GLN A 199 9.93 -23.51 29.61
C GLN A 199 8.67 -23.02 28.91
N ARG A 200 7.53 -22.93 29.62
CA ARG A 200 6.27 -22.41 29.06
C ARG A 200 6.41 -20.95 28.65
N ALA A 201 6.97 -20.12 29.52
CA ALA A 201 7.25 -18.72 29.21
C ALA A 201 8.18 -18.59 27.99
N LYS A 202 9.25 -19.40 27.93
CA LYS A 202 10.17 -19.43 26.78
C LYS A 202 9.46 -19.85 25.49
N GLN A 203 8.61 -20.87 25.53
CA GLN A 203 7.83 -21.31 24.37
C GLN A 203 6.87 -20.21 23.91
N GLN A 204 6.18 -19.53 24.82
CA GLN A 204 5.32 -18.40 24.48
C GLN A 204 6.11 -17.26 23.83
N LEU A 205 7.29 -16.91 24.35
CA LEU A 205 8.16 -15.90 23.76
C LEU A 205 8.65 -16.29 22.36
N VAL A 206 9.02 -17.55 22.16
CA VAL A 206 9.44 -18.07 20.84
C VAL A 206 8.29 -18.04 19.85
N SER A 207 7.09 -18.47 20.26
CA SER A 207 5.89 -18.42 19.43
C SER A 207 5.51 -17.00 19.05
N ALA A 208 5.48 -16.07 20.01
CA ALA A 208 5.21 -14.66 19.77
C ALA A 208 6.26 -14.03 18.83
N LYS A 209 7.55 -14.37 19.00
CA LYS A 209 8.60 -13.94 18.08
C LYS A 209 8.38 -14.46 16.67
N ASN A 210 8.04 -15.74 16.51
CA ASN A 210 7.81 -16.35 15.21
C ASN A 210 6.59 -15.73 14.52
N GLU A 211 5.53 -15.45 15.26
CA GLU A 211 4.36 -14.74 14.77
C GLU A 211 4.73 -13.32 14.29
N ALA A 212 5.47 -12.57 15.09
CA ALA A 212 5.93 -11.23 14.72
C ALA A 212 6.80 -11.24 13.46
N ILE A 213 7.69 -12.23 13.31
CA ILE A 213 8.49 -12.40 12.08
C ILE A 213 7.59 -12.70 10.89
N SER A 214 6.61 -13.60 11.03
CA SER A 214 5.67 -13.93 9.96
C SER A 214 4.84 -12.72 9.53
N GLN A 215 4.35 -11.93 10.48
CA GLN A 215 3.61 -10.69 10.20
C GLN A 215 4.50 -9.67 9.48
N ARG A 216 5.74 -9.46 9.93
CA ARG A 216 6.71 -8.59 9.26
C ARG A 216 6.95 -9.02 7.82
N ASP A 217 7.12 -10.31 7.57
CA ASP A 217 7.40 -10.82 6.22
C ASP A 217 6.19 -10.67 5.29
N ARG A 218 4.97 -10.79 5.81
CA ARG A 218 3.74 -10.48 5.05
C ARG A 218 3.67 -9.00 4.70
N LEU A 219 3.84 -8.12 5.69
CA LEU A 219 3.82 -6.66 5.48
C LEU A 219 4.89 -6.21 4.50
N ALA A 220 6.07 -6.83 4.50
CA ALA A 220 7.13 -6.53 3.53
C ALA A 220 6.72 -6.89 2.10
N LYS A 221 6.04 -8.02 1.90
CA LYS A 221 5.50 -8.43 0.59
C LYS A 221 4.40 -7.47 0.13
N ASP A 222 3.44 -7.17 0.99
CA ASP A 222 2.34 -6.26 0.68
C ASP A 222 2.87 -4.87 0.30
N LYS A 223 3.86 -4.36 1.05
CA LYS A 223 4.53 -3.10 0.72
C LYS A 223 5.20 -3.15 -0.66
N ALA A 224 5.89 -4.24 -1.01
CA ALA A 224 6.51 -4.39 -2.31
C ALA A 224 5.47 -4.36 -3.45
N THR A 225 4.39 -5.13 -3.30
CA THR A 225 3.28 -5.15 -4.27
C THR A 225 2.60 -3.79 -4.41
N LEU A 226 2.32 -3.09 -3.30
CA LEU A 226 1.73 -1.75 -3.33
C LEU A 226 2.67 -0.74 -4.00
N THR A 227 3.97 -0.85 -3.78
CA THR A 227 4.96 0.02 -4.41
C THR A 227 4.98 -0.18 -5.93
N GLU A 228 4.91 -1.43 -6.39
CA GLU A 228 4.80 -1.77 -7.82
C GLU A 228 3.49 -1.22 -8.43
N GLN A 229 2.36 -1.39 -7.75
CA GLN A 229 1.08 -0.86 -8.20
C GLN A 229 1.07 0.67 -8.30
N VAL A 230 1.71 1.37 -7.36
CA VAL A 230 1.84 2.84 -7.42
C VAL A 230 2.67 3.25 -8.62
N ALA A 231 3.80 2.59 -8.88
CA ALA A 231 4.64 2.88 -10.05
C ALA A 231 3.88 2.67 -11.38
N ASP A 232 3.09 1.60 -11.48
CA ASP A 232 2.25 1.34 -12.65
C ASP A 232 1.15 2.38 -12.85
N LEU A 233 0.51 2.82 -11.75
CA LEU A 233 -0.51 3.87 -11.80
C LEU A 233 0.08 5.22 -12.19
N GLU A 234 1.28 5.56 -11.69
CA GLU A 234 2.00 6.76 -12.10
C GLU A 234 2.32 6.75 -13.60
N LYS A 235 2.79 5.61 -14.13
CA LYS A 235 3.03 5.45 -15.57
C LYS A 235 1.75 5.62 -16.40
N LYS A 236 0.62 5.06 -15.94
CA LYS A 236 -0.68 5.22 -16.62
C LYS A 236 -1.17 6.67 -16.58
N ARG A 237 -1.02 7.35 -15.44
CA ARG A 237 -1.35 8.78 -15.31
C ARG A 237 -0.54 9.61 -16.31
N ASP A 238 0.75 9.35 -16.41
CA ASP A 238 1.62 10.12 -17.30
C ASP A 238 1.29 9.88 -18.78
N GLN A 239 0.96 8.64 -19.15
CA GLN A 239 0.45 8.33 -20.49
C GLN A 239 -0.86 9.06 -20.79
N LEU A 240 -1.84 9.02 -19.87
CA LEU A 240 -3.12 9.71 -20.05
C LEU A 240 -2.94 11.22 -20.20
N ASN A 241 -2.02 11.82 -19.45
CA ASN A 241 -1.72 13.24 -19.59
C ASN A 241 -1.13 13.59 -20.98
N GLN A 242 -0.27 12.72 -21.53
CA GLN A 242 0.26 12.88 -22.89
C GLN A 242 -0.84 12.74 -23.94
N ASP A 243 -1.73 11.75 -23.79
CA ASP A 243 -2.85 11.53 -24.71
C ASP A 243 -3.82 12.73 -24.69
N VAL A 244 -4.13 13.26 -23.50
CA VAL A 244 -4.96 14.47 -23.36
C VAL A 244 -4.31 15.67 -24.05
N ALA A 245 -3.01 15.88 -23.89
CA ALA A 245 -2.30 16.98 -24.55
C ALA A 245 -2.33 16.82 -26.09
N MET A 246 -2.16 15.60 -26.59
CA MET A 246 -2.23 15.30 -28.03
C MET A 246 -3.62 15.57 -28.60
N LEU A 247 -4.68 15.10 -27.92
CA LEU A 247 -6.06 15.34 -28.33
C LEU A 247 -6.44 16.82 -28.29
N GLN A 248 -5.92 17.57 -27.32
CA GLN A 248 -6.11 19.03 -27.27
C GLN A 248 -5.45 19.71 -28.49
N ALA A 249 -4.21 19.33 -28.82
CA ALA A 249 -3.52 19.86 -30.00
C ALA A 249 -4.25 19.50 -31.31
N GLU A 250 -4.73 18.27 -31.44
CA GLU A 250 -5.51 17.84 -32.62
C GLU A 250 -6.84 18.60 -32.72
N ARG A 251 -7.53 18.81 -31.61
CA ARG A 251 -8.76 19.61 -31.57
C ARG A 251 -8.50 21.05 -32.03
N GLU A 252 -7.42 21.68 -31.57
CA GLU A 252 -7.05 23.03 -31.99
C GLU A 252 -6.73 23.11 -33.49
N ASP A 253 -6.02 22.12 -34.02
CA ASP A 253 -5.72 22.01 -35.46
C ASP A 253 -7.00 21.83 -36.30
N LEU A 254 -7.90 20.94 -35.87
CA LEU A 254 -9.18 20.73 -36.53
C LEU A 254 -10.06 21.99 -36.51
N LEU A 255 -10.08 22.74 -35.41
CA LEU A 255 -10.80 24.00 -35.33
C LEU A 255 -10.23 25.05 -36.30
N LYS A 256 -8.90 25.14 -36.45
CA LYS A 256 -8.26 26.01 -37.45
C LYS A 256 -8.67 25.62 -38.87
N LYS A 257 -8.54 24.33 -39.22
CA LYS A 257 -8.95 23.81 -40.53
C LYS A 257 -10.42 24.05 -40.82
N MET A 258 -11.29 23.89 -39.83
CA MET A 258 -12.72 24.17 -39.96
C MET A 258 -12.97 25.65 -40.26
N ASN A 259 -12.28 26.54 -39.56
CA ASN A 259 -12.39 27.99 -39.77
C ASN A 259 -11.86 28.40 -41.15
N ASP A 260 -10.74 27.83 -41.58
CA ASP A 260 -10.17 28.06 -42.92
C ASP A 260 -11.13 27.59 -44.02
N LEU A 261 -11.75 26.42 -43.86
CA LEU A 261 -12.76 25.91 -44.78
C LEU A 261 -14.03 26.77 -44.80
N GLN A 262 -14.46 27.29 -43.65
CA GLN A 262 -15.57 28.23 -43.58
C GLN A 262 -15.25 29.52 -44.34
N ASN A 263 -14.08 30.13 -44.08
CA ASN A 263 -13.62 31.33 -44.77
C ASN A 263 -13.52 31.10 -46.29
N LEU A 264 -12.94 29.97 -46.72
CA LEU A 264 -12.85 29.62 -48.14
C LEU A 264 -14.24 29.42 -48.76
N SER A 265 -15.15 28.76 -48.05
CA SER A 265 -16.53 28.59 -48.50
C SER A 265 -17.26 29.93 -48.66
N GLU A 266 -17.06 30.86 -47.73
CA GLU A 266 -17.61 32.21 -47.81
C GLU A 266 -17.03 33.03 -48.96
N ASP A 267 -15.70 32.99 -49.16
CA ASP A 267 -15.02 33.64 -50.29
C ASP A 267 -15.52 33.08 -51.62
N LEU A 268 -15.59 31.76 -51.78
CA LEU A 268 -16.12 31.13 -52.98
C LEU A 268 -17.58 31.50 -53.22
N LYS A 269 -18.42 31.55 -52.17
CA LYS A 269 -19.81 32.03 -52.28
C LYS A 269 -19.86 33.48 -52.72
N ALA A 270 -19.00 34.36 -52.18
CA ALA A 270 -18.93 35.75 -52.58
C ALA A 270 -18.51 35.89 -54.05
N ARG A 271 -17.43 35.22 -54.47
CA ARG A 271 -16.96 35.18 -55.86
C ARG A 271 -18.03 34.67 -56.82
N LEU A 272 -18.72 33.58 -56.48
CA LEU A 272 -19.81 33.02 -57.31
C LEU A 272 -21.02 33.95 -57.45
N ASN A 273 -21.24 34.83 -56.48
CA ASN A 273 -22.35 35.78 -56.50
C ASN A 273 -21.94 37.20 -56.91
N SER A 274 -20.69 37.40 -57.32
CA SER A 274 -20.17 38.69 -57.71
C SER A 274 -20.18 38.89 -59.22
N ILE A 275 -20.40 40.14 -59.64
CA ILE A 275 -20.09 40.60 -60.99
C ILE A 275 -18.72 41.29 -60.94
N PHE A 276 -17.76 40.83 -61.72
CA PHE A 276 -16.47 41.48 -61.88
C PHE A 276 -16.60 42.55 -62.95
N TYR A 277 -16.08 43.75 -62.69
CA TYR A 277 -16.23 44.86 -63.61
C TYR A 277 -14.97 45.73 -63.71
N LYS A 278 -14.92 46.49 -64.80
CA LYS A 278 -13.96 47.58 -65.00
C LYS A 278 -14.72 48.78 -65.54
N VAL A 279 -14.48 49.95 -64.96
CA VAL A 279 -15.01 51.22 -65.45
C VAL A 279 -13.93 51.95 -66.22
N GLY A 280 -14.25 52.50 -67.39
CA GLY A 280 -13.36 53.49 -67.99
C GLY A 280 -13.72 53.98 -69.38
N ASP A 281 -12.86 54.86 -69.87
CA ASP A 281 -12.98 55.49 -71.18
C ASP A 281 -13.05 54.44 -72.30
N ARG A 282 -14.05 54.59 -73.16
CA ARG A 282 -14.31 53.64 -74.25
C ARG A 282 -13.11 53.49 -75.20
N GLN A 283 -12.44 54.57 -75.57
CA GLN A 283 -11.33 54.50 -76.52
C GLN A 283 -10.14 53.74 -75.91
N THR A 284 -9.90 53.98 -74.62
CA THR A 284 -8.86 53.31 -73.84
C THR A 284 -9.15 51.81 -73.72
N MET A 285 -10.37 51.41 -73.37
CA MET A 285 -10.75 49.99 -73.24
C MET A 285 -10.68 49.22 -74.57
N VAL A 286 -10.94 49.88 -75.69
CA VAL A 286 -10.77 49.30 -77.02
C VAL A 286 -9.29 49.18 -77.38
N LYS A 287 -8.47 50.20 -77.08
CA LYS A 287 -7.02 50.19 -77.33
C LYS A 287 -6.29 49.13 -76.50
N GLU A 288 -6.71 48.91 -75.25
CA GLU A 288 -6.23 47.86 -74.36
C GLU A 288 -6.68 46.45 -74.82
N GLY A 289 -7.57 46.36 -75.81
CA GLY A 289 -8.09 45.10 -76.32
C GLY A 289 -9.11 44.42 -75.40
N LEU A 290 -9.58 45.10 -74.35
CA LEU A 290 -10.58 44.57 -73.41
C LEU A 290 -11.99 44.55 -74.01
N VAL A 291 -12.28 45.51 -74.90
CA VAL A 291 -13.55 45.58 -75.63
C VAL A 291 -13.31 45.58 -77.13
N GLN A 292 -14.02 44.69 -77.82
CA GLN A 292 -14.12 44.70 -79.28
C GLN A 292 -15.37 45.49 -79.67
N ASP A 293 -15.17 46.65 -80.29
CA ASP A 293 -16.24 47.59 -80.62
C ASP A 293 -16.32 47.82 -82.15
N PRO A 294 -17.12 47.02 -82.87
CA PRO A 294 -17.25 47.15 -84.31
C PRO A 294 -18.02 48.44 -84.69
N TRP A 295 -17.62 49.07 -85.81
CA TRP A 295 -18.27 50.27 -86.36
C TRP A 295 -19.80 50.09 -86.54
N TYR A 296 -20.26 48.86 -86.74
CA TYR A 296 -21.66 48.44 -86.66
C TYR A 296 -21.80 47.25 -85.69
N GLY A 297 -22.59 47.39 -84.63
CA GLY A 297 -22.85 46.32 -83.67
C GLY A 297 -22.79 46.73 -82.20
N GLN A 298 -22.92 45.74 -81.31
CA GLN A 298 -22.80 45.93 -79.86
C GLN A 298 -21.37 45.59 -79.41
N PRO A 299 -20.81 46.31 -78.40
CA PRO A 299 -19.49 46.01 -77.88
C PRO A 299 -19.46 44.61 -77.27
N ARG A 300 -18.38 43.87 -77.52
CA ARG A 300 -18.12 42.53 -76.98
C ARG A 300 -16.90 42.56 -76.08
N LEU A 301 -16.87 41.70 -75.06
CA LEU A 301 -15.66 41.51 -74.24
C LEU A 301 -14.66 40.63 -74.99
N ALA A 302 -13.38 40.96 -74.88
CA ALA A 302 -12.31 40.02 -75.23
C ALA A 302 -12.21 38.91 -74.16
N LYS A 303 -11.36 37.89 -74.39
CA LYS A 303 -11.25 36.72 -73.50
C LYS A 303 -11.11 37.14 -72.02
N PHE A 304 -11.88 36.47 -71.17
CA PHE A 304 -11.87 36.70 -69.74
C PHE A 304 -10.50 36.39 -69.13
N ASP A 305 -9.97 37.35 -68.37
CA ASP A 305 -8.85 37.21 -67.45
C ASP A 305 -9.19 38.08 -66.23
N GLU A 306 -9.20 37.48 -65.03
CA GLU A 306 -9.57 38.15 -63.78
C GLU A 306 -8.68 39.36 -63.50
N ALA A 307 -7.41 39.34 -63.95
CA ALA A 307 -6.48 40.47 -63.81
C ALA A 307 -6.97 41.76 -64.51
N ASN A 308 -7.87 41.63 -65.49
CA ASN A 308 -8.41 42.76 -66.24
C ASN A 308 -9.66 43.39 -65.60
N PHE A 309 -10.23 42.78 -64.55
CA PHE A 309 -11.44 43.24 -63.88
C PHE A 309 -11.15 43.42 -62.38
N PRO A 310 -10.47 44.50 -62.00
CA PRO A 310 -9.99 44.69 -60.62
C PRO A 310 -11.12 44.88 -59.61
N ASP A 311 -12.29 45.34 -60.07
CA ASP A 311 -13.43 45.63 -59.21
C ASP A 311 -14.46 44.50 -59.27
N HIS A 312 -15.15 44.27 -58.16
CA HIS A 312 -16.26 43.32 -58.10
C HIS A 312 -17.37 43.83 -57.19
N LEU A 313 -18.60 43.42 -57.47
CA LEU A 313 -19.76 43.69 -56.63
C LEU A 313 -20.45 42.38 -56.28
N ASP A 314 -20.49 42.01 -55.00
CA ASP A 314 -21.30 40.88 -54.51
C ASP A 314 -22.79 41.26 -54.58
N LEU A 315 -23.49 40.62 -55.52
CA LEU A 315 -24.88 40.91 -55.83
C LEU A 315 -25.85 40.47 -54.72
N ARG A 316 -25.37 39.76 -53.68
CA ARG A 316 -26.17 39.49 -52.47
C ARG A 316 -26.31 40.73 -51.59
N ASN A 317 -25.25 41.54 -51.52
CA ASN A 317 -25.11 42.64 -50.57
C ASN A 317 -25.32 44.02 -51.21
N GLY A 318 -25.27 44.11 -52.54
CA GLY A 318 -25.54 45.33 -53.28
C GLY A 318 -26.10 45.06 -54.67
N ASP A 319 -26.59 46.11 -55.30
CA ASP A 319 -27.08 46.09 -56.68
C ASP A 319 -26.58 47.28 -57.48
N THR A 320 -25.69 48.08 -56.92
CA THR A 320 -25.36 49.41 -57.42
C THR A 320 -23.85 49.58 -57.47
N ILE A 321 -23.34 50.01 -58.62
CA ILE A 321 -21.94 50.32 -58.87
C ILE A 321 -21.83 51.83 -59.07
N THR A 322 -21.02 52.47 -58.24
CA THR A 322 -20.77 53.90 -58.32
C THR A 322 -19.33 54.14 -58.78
N PHE A 323 -19.15 55.17 -59.60
CA PHE A 323 -17.84 55.56 -60.10
C PHE A 323 -17.81 57.05 -60.45
N THR A 324 -16.60 57.58 -60.57
CA THR A 324 -16.35 58.99 -60.90
C THR A 324 -15.75 59.14 -62.28
N ALA A 325 -15.88 60.33 -62.87
CA ALA A 325 -15.24 60.67 -64.14
C ALA A 325 -13.72 60.44 -64.09
N GLN A 326 -13.10 60.79 -62.96
CA GLN A 326 -11.67 60.59 -62.72
C GLN A 326 -11.28 59.11 -62.70
N GLN A 327 -12.03 58.25 -62.00
CA GLN A 327 -11.80 56.80 -62.00
C GLN A 327 -11.96 56.20 -63.40
N ALA A 328 -12.88 56.73 -64.19
CA ALA A 328 -13.09 56.32 -65.56
C ALA A 328 -12.03 56.88 -66.55
N GLY A 329 -11.15 57.78 -66.11
CA GLY A 329 -10.13 58.40 -66.97
C GLY A 329 -10.69 59.48 -67.91
N VAL A 330 -11.88 60.03 -67.65
CA VAL A 330 -12.52 61.08 -68.46
C VAL A 330 -12.69 62.37 -67.66
N LYS A 331 -12.86 63.51 -68.35
CA LYS A 331 -13.11 64.81 -67.70
C LYS A 331 -14.56 64.97 -67.22
N GLU A 332 -15.50 64.36 -67.94
CA GLU A 332 -16.94 64.45 -67.71
C GLU A 332 -17.58 63.17 -68.25
N ILE A 333 -18.53 62.59 -67.52
CA ILE A 333 -19.32 61.42 -67.95
C ILE A 333 -20.51 61.95 -68.74
N LYS A 334 -20.54 61.72 -70.06
CA LYS A 334 -21.68 62.11 -70.91
C LYS A 334 -22.59 60.94 -71.19
N LYS A 335 -22.01 59.74 -71.26
CA LYS A 335 -22.78 58.53 -71.56
C LYS A 335 -22.15 57.28 -70.97
N ILE A 336 -23.01 56.46 -70.37
CA ILE A 336 -22.66 55.14 -69.83
C ILE A 336 -23.20 54.05 -70.77
N LYS A 337 -22.36 53.06 -71.08
CA LYS A 337 -22.75 51.81 -71.76
C LYS A 337 -22.15 50.61 -71.03
N ILE A 338 -22.80 49.46 -71.10
CA ILE A 338 -22.27 48.21 -70.54
C ILE A 338 -21.96 47.23 -71.66
N ALA A 339 -20.80 46.58 -71.59
CA ALA A 339 -20.39 45.48 -72.44
C ALA A 339 -20.36 44.14 -71.65
N PRO A 340 -20.78 43.00 -72.24
CA PRO A 340 -21.25 42.86 -73.62
C PRO A 340 -22.64 43.45 -73.85
N GLY A 341 -22.77 44.32 -74.86
CA GLY A 341 -24.02 45.07 -75.10
C GLY A 341 -25.16 44.20 -75.65
N ALA A 342 -24.85 42.98 -76.13
CA ALA A 342 -25.85 42.01 -76.56
C ALA A 342 -26.50 41.28 -75.37
N THR A 343 -25.77 41.15 -74.26
CA THR A 343 -26.23 40.46 -73.06
C THR A 343 -27.11 41.38 -72.24
N PHE A 344 -26.68 42.61 -71.94
CA PHE A 344 -27.36 43.49 -70.98
C PHE A 344 -28.20 44.59 -71.65
N LYS A 345 -29.48 44.69 -71.28
CA LYS A 345 -30.43 45.68 -71.78
C LYS A 345 -30.72 46.78 -70.76
N ILE A 346 -30.64 48.03 -71.18
CA ILE A 346 -31.01 49.19 -70.36
C ILE A 346 -32.51 49.16 -70.01
N ASN A 347 -32.86 49.58 -68.79
CA ASN A 347 -34.19 49.57 -68.18
C ASN A 347 -34.85 48.19 -68.05
N VAL A 348 -34.13 47.11 -68.33
CA VAL A 348 -34.58 45.73 -68.14
C VAL A 348 -33.62 44.99 -67.22
N ASP A 349 -32.33 44.99 -67.59
CA ASP A 349 -31.28 44.32 -66.83
C ASP A 349 -30.53 45.30 -65.92
N TYR A 350 -30.38 46.56 -66.35
CA TYR A 350 -29.75 47.62 -65.57
C TYR A 350 -30.30 49.00 -65.91
N THR A 351 -30.09 49.97 -65.03
CA THR A 351 -30.31 51.40 -65.25
C THR A 351 -29.05 52.16 -64.86
N TYR A 352 -28.89 53.39 -65.33
CA TYR A 352 -27.81 54.25 -64.89
C TYR A 352 -28.27 55.68 -64.66
N THR A 353 -27.60 56.36 -63.75
CA THR A 353 -27.75 57.79 -63.51
C THR A 353 -26.39 58.46 -63.66
N ILE A 354 -26.41 59.70 -64.12
CA ILE A 354 -25.25 60.58 -64.22
C ILE A 354 -25.58 61.80 -63.38
N SER A 355 -24.66 62.22 -62.53
CA SER A 355 -24.85 63.43 -61.73
C SER A 355 -24.99 64.67 -62.62
N PRO A 356 -25.69 65.73 -62.18
CA PRO A 356 -25.91 66.93 -63.00
C PRO A 356 -24.62 67.64 -63.46
N ASP A 357 -23.53 67.46 -62.72
CA ASP A 357 -22.19 67.98 -63.02
C ASP A 357 -21.35 67.05 -63.91
N GLY A 358 -21.85 65.86 -64.24
CA GLY A 358 -21.15 64.85 -65.03
C GLY A 358 -19.94 64.22 -64.33
N LEU A 359 -19.74 64.44 -63.03
CA LEU A 359 -18.57 63.97 -62.29
C LEU A 359 -18.73 62.58 -61.67
N ALA A 360 -19.98 62.12 -61.48
CA ALA A 360 -20.30 60.82 -60.91
C ALA A 360 -21.32 60.07 -61.78
N GLY A 361 -21.15 58.76 -61.83
CA GLY A 361 -22.06 57.83 -62.49
C GLY A 361 -22.44 56.69 -61.56
N GLU A 362 -23.65 56.21 -61.70
CA GLU A 362 -24.17 55.06 -60.98
C GLU A 362 -24.77 54.09 -62.00
N VAL A 363 -24.45 52.81 -61.88
CA VAL A 363 -25.10 51.72 -62.60
C VAL A 363 -25.82 50.85 -61.58
N LYS A 364 -27.15 50.79 -61.68
CA LYS A 364 -27.98 49.93 -60.84
C LYS A 364 -28.43 48.70 -61.62
N ILE A 365 -28.10 47.54 -61.09
CA ILE A 365 -28.40 46.21 -61.62
C ILE A 365 -29.81 45.82 -61.18
N LEU A 366 -30.69 45.62 -62.16
CA LEU A 366 -32.08 45.25 -61.94
C LEU A 366 -32.27 43.71 -62.01
N ASN A 367 -31.53 43.05 -62.90
CA ASN A 367 -31.60 41.60 -63.11
C ASN A 367 -30.33 40.89 -62.64
N LYS A 368 -30.22 40.66 -61.33
CA LYS A 368 -29.01 40.10 -60.69
C LYS A 368 -28.60 38.74 -61.27
N ASP A 369 -29.53 37.85 -61.56
CA ASP A 369 -29.21 36.50 -62.04
C ASP A 369 -28.50 36.52 -63.40
N LYS A 370 -28.87 37.47 -64.27
CA LYS A 370 -28.24 37.64 -65.56
C LYS A 370 -26.80 38.15 -65.45
N PHE A 371 -26.54 39.07 -64.51
CA PHE A 371 -25.18 39.53 -64.23
C PHE A 371 -24.33 38.44 -63.54
N LYS A 372 -24.93 37.62 -62.65
CA LYS A 372 -24.24 36.45 -62.08
C LYS A 372 -23.85 35.42 -63.14
N ALA A 373 -24.72 35.20 -64.13
CA ALA A 373 -24.45 34.24 -65.21
C ALA A 373 -23.29 34.68 -66.12
N GLU A 374 -23.24 35.97 -66.46
CA GLU A 374 -22.17 36.52 -67.31
C GLU A 374 -20.84 36.68 -66.56
N ARG A 375 -20.89 36.85 -65.23
CA ARG A 375 -19.75 37.02 -64.29
C ARG A 375 -18.85 38.24 -64.53
N THR A 376 -18.87 38.83 -65.72
CA THR A 376 -18.04 39.98 -66.09
C THR A 376 -18.79 41.05 -66.86
N MET A 377 -18.37 42.30 -66.68
CA MET A 377 -18.84 43.40 -67.52
C MET A 377 -17.83 44.55 -67.60
N VAL A 378 -17.91 45.36 -68.64
CA VAL A 378 -17.18 46.63 -68.72
C VAL A 378 -18.18 47.77 -68.77
N ILE A 379 -18.00 48.76 -67.92
CA ILE A 379 -18.76 50.01 -67.93
C ILE A 379 -17.96 51.02 -68.77
N LEU A 380 -18.42 51.24 -69.98
CA LEU A 380 -17.83 52.11 -70.99
C LEU A 380 -18.36 53.53 -70.84
N ILE A 381 -17.44 54.47 -70.63
CA ILE A 381 -17.72 55.89 -70.48
C ILE A 381 -17.34 56.64 -71.76
N ASN A 382 -18.21 57.57 -72.18
CA ASN A 382 -17.94 58.53 -73.27
C ASN A 382 -18.20 59.96 -72.82
#